data_AF-A0A962YTY1-F1
#
_entry.id   AF-A0A962YTY1-F1
#
_cell.length_a   1.000
_cell.length_b   1.000
_cell.length_c   1.000
_cell.angle_alpha   90.00
_cell.angle_beta   90.00
_cell.angle_gamma   90.00
#
_symmetry.space_group_name_H-M   'P 1'
#
loop_
_entity.id
_entity.type
_entity.pdbx_description
1 polymer ?
#
loop_
_entity_poly.entity_id
_entity_poly.type
_entity_poly.pdbx_seq_one_letter_code
_entity_poly.pdbx_strand_id
1 'polypeptide(L)'
;MSIRTPLAHARGLGTAKDGTHHWWLQRVTSVALVPLVLWFAFSLLSVSRADYEGFQHWLSNPINAGLMIALVLAAFYHANLGMQVIYE
;
A
#
# COMPACT_ATOMS: atom_id res chain seq x y z
N MET A 1 28.91 28.28 -15.54
CA MET A 1 28.77 27.64 -14.21
C MET A 1 28.12 28.63 -13.26
N SER A 2 26.96 28.30 -12.69
CA SER A 2 26.31 29.15 -11.69
C SER A 2 27.06 29.04 -10.36
N ILE A 3 27.40 30.17 -9.74
CA ILE A 3 28.15 30.26 -8.48
C ILE A 3 27.19 30.17 -7.26
N ARG A 4 25.88 30.08 -7.52
CA ARG A 4 24.88 30.05 -6.45
C ARG A 4 24.74 28.64 -5.89
N THR A 5 24.73 28.54 -4.56
CA THR A 5 24.48 27.27 -3.87
C THR A 5 23.04 26.79 -4.14
N PRO A 6 22.77 25.48 -4.10
CA PRO A 6 21.40 24.94 -4.22
C PRO A 6 20.43 25.58 -3.20
N LEU A 7 20.94 25.87 -2.00
CA LEU A 7 20.18 26.49 -0.92
C LEU A 7 19.80 27.95 -1.24
N ALA A 8 20.65 28.69 -1.97
CA ALA A 8 20.33 30.04 -2.44
C ALA A 8 19.28 30.06 -3.55
N HIS A 9 19.10 28.95 -4.30
CA HIS A 9 17.99 28.80 -5.26
C HIS A 9 16.69 28.40 -4.58
N ALA A 10 16.75 27.56 -3.54
CA ALA A 10 15.56 27.07 -2.83
C ALA A 10 14.99 28.07 -1.81
N ARG A 11 15.80 28.98 -1.26
CA ARG A 11 15.34 29.99 -0.29
C ARG A 11 14.31 30.93 -0.91
N GLY A 12 13.14 31.05 -0.26
CA GLY A 12 12.06 31.96 -0.66
C GLY A 12 10.97 31.32 -1.53
N LEU A 13 11.14 30.07 -2.00
CA LEU A 13 10.15 29.36 -2.81
C LEU A 13 8.97 28.76 -2.00
N GLY A 14 9.01 28.85 -0.67
CA GLY A 14 8.01 28.24 0.21
C GLY A 14 8.20 26.72 0.36
N THR A 15 7.29 26.08 1.10
CA THR A 15 7.27 24.61 1.24
C THR A 15 6.53 23.99 0.06
N ALA A 16 6.88 22.74 -0.32
CA ALA A 16 6.14 21.98 -1.33
C ALA A 16 4.68 21.66 -0.93
N LYS A 17 4.37 21.79 0.37
CA LYS A 17 3.08 21.64 1.07
C LYS A 17 2.37 20.27 0.97
N ASP A 18 2.52 19.50 -0.11
CA ASP A 18 1.71 18.30 -0.35
C ASP A 18 2.49 16.97 -0.30
N GLY A 19 3.79 16.97 -0.60
CA GLY A 19 4.59 15.75 -0.68
C GLY A 19 4.72 14.97 0.65
N THR A 20 4.63 15.66 1.79
CA THR A 20 4.77 15.00 3.12
C THR A 20 3.60 14.08 3.44
N HIS A 21 2.39 14.48 3.07
CA HIS A 21 1.18 13.68 3.29
C HIS A 21 1.19 12.44 2.40
N HIS A 22 1.51 12.61 1.11
CA HIS A 22 1.64 11.50 0.17
C HIS A 22 2.71 10.49 0.64
N TRP A 23 3.90 11.00 0.99
CA TRP A 23 4.99 10.18 1.53
C TRP A 23 4.53 9.42 2.77
N TRP A 24 3.87 10.07 3.73
CA TRP A 24 3.41 9.44 4.96
C TRP A 24 2.42 8.31 4.69
N LEU A 25 1.42 8.55 3.84
CA LEU A 25 0.41 7.55 3.49
C LEU A 25 1.01 6.31 2.83
N GLN A 26 2.06 6.43 2.03
CA GLN A 26 2.76 5.25 1.49
C GLN A 26 3.33 4.36 2.61
N ARG A 27 3.81 4.92 3.73
CA ARG A 27 4.39 4.13 4.83
C ARG A 27 3.29 3.46 5.64
N VAL A 28 2.23 4.21 5.95
CA VAL A 28 1.05 3.67 6.64
C VAL A 28 0.46 2.49 5.87
N THR A 29 0.26 2.65 4.57
CA THR A 29 -0.29 1.59 3.70
C THR A 29 0.66 0.40 3.56
N SER A 30 1.98 0.64 3.46
CA SER A 30 2.98 -0.44 3.48
C SER A 30 2.92 -1.24 4.78
N VAL A 31 2.89 -0.56 5.94
CA VAL A 31 2.84 -1.21 7.25
C VAL A 31 1.54 -1.99 7.43
N ALA A 32 0.41 -1.51 6.89
CA ALA A 32 -0.84 -2.26 6.88
C ALA A 32 -0.79 -3.48 5.94
N LEU A 33 -0.15 -3.36 4.78
CA LEU A 33 -0.05 -4.43 3.79
C LEU A 33 0.87 -5.58 4.22
N VAL A 34 1.96 -5.32 4.93
CA VAL A 34 2.90 -6.37 5.39
C VAL A 34 2.19 -7.51 6.12
N PRO A 35 1.43 -7.29 7.21
CA PRO A 35 0.73 -8.37 7.89
C PRO A 35 -0.39 -8.98 7.03
N LEU A 36 -1.10 -8.18 6.23
CA LEU A 36 -2.19 -8.67 5.36
C LEU A 36 -1.67 -9.63 4.28
N VAL A 37 -0.55 -9.29 3.63
CA VAL A 37 0.07 -10.13 2.61
C VAL A 37 0.66 -11.40 3.22
N LEU A 38 1.31 -11.31 4.38
CA LEU A 38 1.82 -12.49 5.09
C LEU A 38 0.67 -13.43 5.48
N TRP A 39 -0.38 -12.90 6.09
CA TRP A 39 -1.58 -13.67 6.41
C TRP A 39 -2.20 -14.31 5.17
N PHE A 40 -2.32 -13.57 4.06
CA PHE A 40 -2.85 -14.10 2.81
C PHE A 40 -2.01 -15.26 2.28
N ALA A 41 -0.68 -15.12 2.24
CA ALA A 41 0.24 -16.16 1.78
C ALA A 41 0.09 -17.45 2.61
N PHE A 42 0.10 -17.35 3.95
CA PHE A 42 -0.10 -18.52 4.81
C PHE A 42 -1.51 -19.11 4.69
N SER A 43 -2.54 -18.27 4.56
CA SER A 43 -3.92 -18.73 4.38
C SER A 43 -4.09 -19.47 3.06
N LEU A 44 -3.46 -19.01 1.98
CA LEU A 44 -3.50 -19.68 0.68
C LEU A 44 -2.92 -21.09 0.74
N LEU A 45 -1.88 -21.32 1.56
CA LEU A 45 -1.32 -22.66 1.76
C LEU A 45 -2.35 -23.60 2.42
N SER A 46 -3.15 -23.09 3.36
CA SER A 46 -4.19 -23.88 4.05
C SER A 46 -5.34 -24.32 3.14
N VAL A 47 -5.64 -23.54 2.09
CA VAL A 47 -6.69 -23.83 1.10
C VAL A 47 -6.15 -24.28 -0.26
N SER A 48 -4.84 -24.51 -0.38
CA SER A 48 -4.18 -24.82 -1.66
C SER A 48 -4.68 -26.09 -2.35
N ARG A 49 -5.29 -27.01 -1.58
CA ARG A 49 -5.89 -28.26 -2.07
C ARG A 49 -7.40 -28.32 -1.88
N ALA A 50 -8.03 -27.21 -1.48
CA ALA A 50 -9.47 -27.14 -1.34
C ALA A 50 -10.12 -27.22 -2.73
N ASP A 51 -11.25 -27.93 -2.79
CA ASP A 51 -12.17 -27.83 -3.91
C ASP A 51 -12.98 -26.53 -3.82
N TYR A 52 -13.88 -26.32 -4.77
CA TYR A 52 -14.69 -25.11 -4.84
C TYR A 52 -15.49 -24.87 -3.55
N GLU A 53 -16.11 -25.92 -3.01
CA GLU A 53 -16.93 -25.83 -1.78
C GLU A 53 -16.06 -25.50 -0.57
N GLY A 54 -14.89 -26.15 -0.43
CA GLY A 54 -13.94 -25.86 0.64
C GLY A 54 -13.41 -24.43 0.58
N PHE A 55 -13.09 -23.92 -0.61
CA PHE A 55 -12.66 -22.53 -0.77
C PHE A 55 -13.80 -21.55 -0.47
N GLN A 56 -15.01 -21.83 -0.94
CA GLN A 56 -16.19 -20.99 -0.67
C GLN A 56 -16.46 -20.92 0.84
N HIS A 57 -16.38 -22.04 1.55
CA HIS A 57 -16.55 -22.10 3.00
C HIS A 57 -15.45 -21.31 3.73
N TRP A 58 -14.21 -21.40 3.29
CA TRP A 58 -13.12 -20.59 3.84
C TRP A 58 -13.33 -19.09 3.62
N LEU A 59 -13.74 -18.69 2.41
CA LEU A 59 -13.90 -17.28 2.05
C LEU A 59 -15.15 -16.66 2.69
N SER A 60 -16.22 -17.44 2.92
CA SER A 60 -17.45 -16.96 3.56
C SER A 60 -17.30 -16.71 5.06
N ASN A 61 -16.20 -17.16 5.68
CA ASN A 61 -15.87 -16.79 7.04
C ASN A 61 -15.71 -15.25 7.16
N PRO A 62 -16.43 -14.57 8.07
CA PRO A 62 -16.43 -13.11 8.15
C PRO A 62 -15.05 -12.49 8.36
N ILE A 63 -14.15 -13.19 9.07
CA ILE A 63 -12.78 -12.70 9.32
C ILE A 63 -11.97 -12.77 8.03
N ASN A 64 -11.99 -13.91 7.34
CA ASN A 64 -11.25 -14.08 6.08
C ASN A 64 -11.78 -13.13 5.01
N ALA A 65 -13.11 -12.98 4.89
CA ALA A 65 -13.74 -12.02 4.00
C ALA A 65 -13.31 -10.59 4.32
N GLY A 66 -13.36 -10.18 5.60
CA GLY A 66 -12.95 -8.86 6.04
C GLY A 66 -11.49 -8.56 5.73
N LEU A 67 -10.59 -9.51 6.01
CA LEU A 67 -9.16 -9.38 5.71
C LEU A 67 -8.89 -9.37 4.20
N MET A 68 -9.65 -10.11 3.39
CA MET A 68 -9.58 -10.05 1.93
C MET A 68 -10.02 -8.71 1.37
N ILE A 69 -11.13 -8.16 1.85
CA ILE A 69 -11.59 -6.82 1.47
C ILE A 69 -10.53 -5.79 1.86
N ALA A 70 -10.00 -5.86 3.08
CA ALA A 70 -8.96 -4.96 3.56
C ALA A 70 -7.68 -5.06 2.70
N LEU A 71 -7.23 -6.27 2.37
CA LEU A 71 -6.08 -6.50 1.50
C LEU A 71 -6.28 -5.85 0.13
N VAL A 72 -7.42 -6.11 -0.52
CA VAL A 72 -7.73 -5.57 -1.85
C VAL A 72 -7.73 -4.04 -1.80
N LEU A 73 -8.47 -3.43 -0.88
CA LEU A 73 -8.55 -1.97 -0.77
C LEU A 73 -7.18 -1.34 -0.46
N ALA A 74 -6.44 -1.90 0.50
CA ALA A 74 -5.13 -1.39 0.86
C ALA A 74 -4.12 -1.54 -0.29
N ALA A 75 -4.16 -2.65 -1.02
CA ALA A 75 -3.24 -2.93 -2.12
C ALA A 75 -3.47 -1.96 -3.29
N PHE A 76 -4.73 -1.76 -3.70
CA PHE A 76 -5.05 -0.81 -4.76
C PHE A 76 -4.75 0.63 -4.35
N TYR A 77 -5.04 1.00 -3.10
CA TYR A 77 -4.72 2.34 -2.61
C TYR A 77 -3.20 2.58 -2.55
N HIS A 78 -2.42 1.61 -2.06
CA HIS A 78 -0.97 1.69 -2.05
C HIS A 78 -0.39 1.76 -3.47
N ALA A 79 -0.90 0.94 -4.40
CA ALA A 79 -0.49 0.96 -5.80
C ALA A 79 -0.77 2.33 -6.43
N ASN A 80 -1.95 2.92 -6.19
CA ASN A 80 -2.28 4.26 -6.65
C ASN A 80 -1.31 5.32 -6.12
N LEU A 81 -0.96 5.26 -4.83
CA LEU A 81 0.06 6.16 -4.27
C LEU A 81 1.44 5.94 -4.92
N GLY A 82 1.83 4.69 -5.18
CA GLY A 82 3.08 4.36 -5.86
C GLY A 82 3.13 4.91 -7.29
N MET A 83 2.04 4.77 -8.04
CA MET A 83 1.93 5.28 -9.41
C MET A 83 2.06 6.80 -9.47
N GLN A 84 1.54 7.53 -8.48
CA GLN A 84 1.71 8.98 -8.40
C GLN A 84 3.19 9.37 -8.33
N VAL A 85 4.02 8.66 -7.56
CA VAL A 85 5.48 8.91 -7.48
C VAL A 85 6.23 8.54 -8.78
N ILE A 86 5.68 7.64 -9.60
CA ILE A 86 6.30 7.28 -10.88
C ILE A 86 6.07 8.38 -11.93
N TYR A 87 4.91 9.03 -11.88
CA TYR A 87 4.50 10.02 -12.88
C TYR A 87 4.85 11.47 -12.49
N GLU A 88 5.04 11.76 -11.21
CA GLU A 88 5.57 13.05 -10.69
C GLU A 88 7.10 13.12 -10.72
#